data_AF-A0A928Y099-F1
#
_entry.id   AF-A0A928Y099-F1
#
_cell.length_a   1.000
_cell.length_b   1.000
_cell.length_c   1.000
_cell.angle_alpha   90.00
_cell.angle_beta   90.00
_cell.angle_gamma   90.00
#
_symmetry.space_group_name_H-M   'P 1'
#
loop_
_entity.id
_entity.type
_entity.pdbx_description
1 polymer ?
#
loop_
_entity_poly.entity_id
_entity_poly.type
_entity_poly.pdbx_seq_one_letter_code
_entity_poly.pdbx_strand_id
1 'polypeptide(L)'
;MADGSGAVEKGFNGKMLNVNLTTGEITVENPPESLYRQYLGGYGIGARMLWDRVPRGADPLGPENMLGIFPGLLTGTPLFGQRWQVVCKSPTTGGWGDANCGGDFGGQLKLSGWDGIMFFGRSPKPVYLLIDNDRVELRDATDLWGTGAITSEEQLKERHGKRASIANIGQSGETLSYLSGICNDHGRLAARSGVGAVMGSKNLKAIVALADRKIIAQTGEVTKMVRTNLDEFIKPLRDFFHTFGTTGITSMSAINGDSPVKNWGGVGVVDFPPETSGQIAGAVINTRMEKSYGCWHCPMACGAESVESDNPKYPYPKHTHRPEYEAMASFGTMNLVNNPEALIYANHLCNEYGLDVIGAGVTVSFAIECFEAGILTKEDTDGLELSWGGGDAMIELLKMIGERRGLGDTLADGVKVAAEKIGRGSERFAMHIGGQEIPMHDPKLQPEYHNTYKLDPTPARHTLYEANKRFGKIPPAPTNNRDYANRGEHHKGALEYMHMVNA
;
A
#
# COMPACT_ATOMS: atom_id res chain seq x y z
N MET A 1 16.24 -40.76 -5.78
CA MET A 1 17.21 -40.83 -4.68
C MET A 1 17.62 -39.40 -4.38
N ALA A 2 17.31 -38.93 -3.18
CA ALA A 2 17.58 -37.57 -2.74
C ALA A 2 19.10 -37.39 -2.57
N ASP A 3 19.68 -36.41 -3.27
CA ASP A 3 21.03 -35.96 -3.02
C ASP A 3 21.04 -35.07 -1.76
N GLY A 4 21.81 -35.50 -0.77
CA GLY A 4 21.92 -34.87 0.55
C GLY A 4 22.66 -33.53 0.57
N SER A 5 22.60 -32.73 -0.49
CA SER A 5 23.08 -31.34 -0.51
C SER A 5 21.87 -30.41 -0.42
N GLY A 6 21.34 -30.19 0.78
CA GLY A 6 20.08 -29.47 1.05
C GLY A 6 19.99 -27.99 0.66
N ALA A 7 20.61 -27.56 -0.45
CA ALA A 7 20.45 -26.27 -1.08
C ALA A 7 19.44 -26.39 -2.24
N VAL A 8 18.30 -25.71 -2.12
CA VAL A 8 17.34 -25.57 -3.22
C VAL A 8 17.94 -24.60 -4.25
N GLU A 9 18.31 -25.05 -5.44
CA GLU A 9 18.87 -24.19 -6.51
C GLU A 9 17.84 -23.23 -7.13
N LYS A 10 16.54 -23.44 -6.87
CA LYS A 10 15.44 -22.67 -7.47
C LYS A 10 14.93 -21.58 -6.51
N GLY A 11 14.56 -20.41 -7.05
CA GLY A 11 13.93 -19.30 -6.29
C GLY A 11 12.43 -19.51 -5.97
N PHE A 12 11.87 -20.68 -6.23
CA PHE A 12 10.45 -20.95 -6.05
C PHE A 12 10.19 -22.37 -5.55
N ASN A 13 9.05 -22.58 -4.90
CA ASN A 13 8.64 -23.85 -4.30
C ASN A 13 7.89 -24.76 -5.30
N GLY A 14 7.28 -24.19 -6.33
CA GLY A 14 6.50 -24.92 -7.35
C GLY A 14 5.10 -25.30 -6.86
N LYS A 15 4.57 -24.57 -5.87
CA LYS A 15 3.25 -24.82 -5.27
C LYS A 15 2.52 -23.52 -4.98
N MET A 16 1.22 -23.50 -5.26
CA MET A 16 0.30 -22.43 -4.89
C MET A 16 -0.96 -23.01 -4.26
N LEU A 17 -1.67 -22.22 -3.47
CA LEU A 17 -2.94 -22.59 -2.84
C LEU A 17 -4.12 -21.98 -3.61
N ASN A 18 -5.14 -22.79 -3.86
CA ASN A 18 -6.47 -22.33 -4.24
C ASN A 18 -7.42 -22.58 -3.06
N VAL A 19 -8.08 -21.53 -2.59
CA VAL A 19 -8.97 -21.55 -1.44
C VAL A 19 -10.36 -21.11 -1.89
N ASN A 20 -11.33 -22.02 -1.87
CA ASN A 20 -12.73 -21.68 -2.08
C ASN A 20 -13.38 -21.42 -0.72
N LEU A 21 -13.62 -20.14 -0.41
CA LEU A 21 -14.19 -19.73 0.87
C LEU A 21 -15.66 -20.10 1.03
N THR A 22 -16.39 -20.34 -0.07
CA THR A 22 -17.78 -20.79 -0.01
C THR A 22 -17.87 -22.26 0.40
N THR A 23 -17.03 -23.13 -0.13
CA THR A 23 -17.04 -24.57 0.20
C THR A 23 -16.11 -24.95 1.34
N GLY A 24 -15.13 -24.08 1.66
CA GLY A 24 -14.04 -24.37 2.58
C GLY A 24 -12.95 -25.26 1.99
N GLU A 25 -13.02 -25.58 0.69
CA GLU A 25 -12.05 -26.44 0.01
C GLU A 25 -10.72 -25.70 -0.18
N ILE A 26 -9.61 -26.41 0.09
CA ILE A 26 -8.25 -25.92 -0.06
C ILE A 26 -7.48 -26.94 -0.91
N THR A 27 -7.09 -26.55 -2.12
CA THR A 27 -6.36 -27.42 -3.05
C THR A 27 -4.99 -26.85 -3.39
N VAL A 28 -4.03 -27.75 -3.56
CA VAL A 28 -2.68 -27.41 -4.01
C VAL A 28 -2.63 -27.45 -5.53
N GLU A 29 -2.07 -26.41 -6.12
CA GLU A 29 -1.73 -26.35 -7.53
C GLU A 29 -0.21 -26.40 -7.69
N ASN A 30 0.26 -27.12 -8.70
CA ASN A 30 1.68 -27.24 -9.06
C ASN A 30 1.93 -26.63 -10.44
N PRO A 31 2.18 -25.32 -10.53
CA PRO A 31 2.40 -24.67 -11.82
C PRO A 31 3.67 -25.21 -12.49
N PRO A 32 3.68 -25.36 -13.83
CA PRO A 32 4.87 -25.78 -14.53
C PRO A 32 5.95 -24.69 -14.44
N GLU A 33 7.22 -25.09 -14.46
CA GLU A 33 8.35 -24.15 -14.43
C GLU A 33 8.30 -23.10 -15.56
N SER A 34 7.70 -23.44 -16.70
CA SER A 34 7.48 -22.50 -17.81
C SER A 34 6.68 -21.27 -17.41
N LEU A 35 5.76 -21.37 -16.45
CA LEU A 35 5.02 -20.23 -15.92
C LEU A 35 5.98 -19.23 -15.26
N TYR A 36 6.84 -19.70 -14.35
CA TYR A 36 7.82 -18.85 -13.67
C TYR A 36 8.86 -18.28 -14.64
N ARG A 37 9.22 -19.02 -15.70
CA ARG A 37 10.14 -18.49 -16.73
C ARG A 37 9.52 -17.39 -17.59
N GLN A 38 8.21 -17.44 -17.82
CA GLN A 38 7.50 -16.44 -18.63
C GLN A 38 7.06 -15.21 -17.82
N TYR A 39 6.66 -15.43 -16.56
CA TYR A 39 5.99 -14.41 -15.75
C TYR A 39 6.72 -14.08 -14.44
N LEU A 40 7.88 -14.70 -14.19
CA LEU A 40 8.69 -14.55 -12.98
C LEU A 40 7.94 -14.96 -11.70
N GLY A 41 7.40 -13.99 -10.98
CA GLY A 41 6.71 -14.09 -9.70
C GLY A 41 5.92 -12.81 -9.43
N GLY A 42 5.37 -12.65 -8.22
CA GLY A 42 4.68 -11.42 -7.82
C GLY A 42 3.67 -10.92 -8.86
N TYR A 43 3.89 -9.70 -9.36
CA TYR A 43 3.03 -9.01 -10.32
C TYR A 43 2.73 -9.85 -11.58
N GLY A 44 3.76 -10.44 -12.21
CA GLY A 44 3.60 -11.12 -13.50
C GLY A 44 2.75 -12.39 -13.39
N ILE A 45 2.99 -13.21 -12.35
CA ILE A 45 2.14 -14.37 -12.06
C ILE A 45 0.74 -13.91 -11.68
N GLY A 46 0.60 -12.88 -10.84
CA GLY A 46 -0.71 -12.34 -10.48
C GLY A 46 -1.53 -11.90 -11.69
N ALA A 47 -0.90 -11.20 -12.64
CA ALA A 47 -1.52 -10.77 -13.90
C ALA A 47 -2.01 -11.96 -14.72
N ARG A 48 -1.17 -13.00 -14.85
CA ARG A 48 -1.55 -14.22 -15.56
C ARG A 48 -2.71 -14.95 -14.89
N MET A 49 -2.68 -15.08 -13.56
CA MET A 49 -3.71 -15.78 -12.81
C MET A 49 -5.06 -15.06 -12.86
N LEU A 50 -5.06 -13.73 -12.73
CA LEU A 50 -6.30 -12.96 -12.86
C LEU A 50 -6.90 -13.10 -14.26
N TRP A 51 -6.08 -12.98 -15.29
CA TRP A 51 -6.51 -13.12 -16.69
C TRP A 51 -7.17 -14.47 -16.96
N ASP A 52 -6.61 -15.55 -16.41
CA ASP A 52 -7.12 -16.91 -16.61
C ASP A 52 -8.37 -17.23 -15.79
N ARG A 53 -8.47 -16.67 -14.57
CA ARG A 53 -9.40 -17.16 -13.55
C ARG A 53 -10.57 -16.23 -13.27
N VAL A 54 -10.46 -14.94 -13.57
CA VAL A 54 -11.53 -13.98 -13.29
C VAL A 54 -12.37 -13.74 -14.54
N PRO A 55 -13.67 -14.07 -14.54
CA PRO A 55 -14.55 -13.80 -15.66
C PRO A 55 -14.59 -12.30 -15.99
N ARG A 56 -14.64 -11.95 -17.29
CA ARG A 56 -14.71 -10.54 -17.76
C ARG A 56 -15.80 -9.72 -17.04
N GLY A 57 -16.96 -10.32 -16.83
CA GLY A 57 -18.12 -9.70 -16.19
C GLY A 57 -18.20 -9.86 -14.67
N ALA A 58 -17.18 -10.43 -14.01
CA ALA A 58 -17.21 -10.62 -12.56
C ALA A 58 -17.41 -9.29 -11.84
N ASP A 59 -18.30 -9.27 -10.85
CA ASP A 59 -18.41 -8.17 -9.89
C ASP A 59 -17.10 -8.09 -9.07
N PRO A 60 -16.42 -6.92 -8.99
CA PRO A 60 -15.24 -6.75 -8.16
C PRO A 60 -15.41 -7.16 -6.69
N LEU A 61 -16.62 -7.06 -6.12
CA LEU A 61 -16.89 -7.51 -4.75
C LEU A 61 -17.65 -8.85 -4.70
N GLY A 62 -17.79 -9.51 -5.86
CA GLY A 62 -18.50 -10.77 -6.01
C GLY A 62 -17.64 -12.01 -5.68
N PRO A 63 -18.29 -13.17 -5.54
CA PRO A 63 -17.61 -14.43 -5.25
C PRO A 63 -16.68 -14.91 -6.38
N GLU A 64 -16.97 -14.54 -7.63
CA GLU A 64 -16.19 -14.89 -8.82
C GLU A 64 -14.88 -14.09 -8.96
N ASN A 65 -14.75 -12.95 -8.26
CA ASN A 65 -13.49 -12.22 -8.24
C ASN A 65 -12.43 -13.02 -7.47
N MET A 66 -11.19 -12.95 -7.91
CA MET A 66 -10.05 -13.54 -7.21
C MET A 66 -9.41 -12.50 -6.30
N LEU A 67 -9.07 -12.88 -5.07
CA LEU A 67 -8.03 -12.20 -4.28
C LEU A 67 -6.78 -13.07 -4.33
N GLY A 68 -5.72 -12.58 -4.96
CA GLY A 68 -4.45 -13.27 -5.09
C GLY A 68 -3.35 -12.63 -4.23
N ILE A 69 -2.52 -13.46 -3.62
CA ILE A 69 -1.36 -13.06 -2.81
C ILE A 69 -0.14 -13.73 -3.41
N PHE A 70 0.79 -12.95 -3.96
CA PHE A 70 1.93 -13.46 -4.71
C PHE A 70 3.23 -12.76 -4.25
N PRO A 71 4.08 -13.45 -3.47
CA PRO A 71 5.45 -13.00 -3.25
C PRO A 71 6.26 -12.97 -4.55
N GLY A 72 7.24 -12.06 -4.62
CA GLY A 72 8.18 -11.98 -5.73
C GLY A 72 9.00 -13.26 -5.92
N LEU A 73 9.56 -13.44 -7.12
CA LEU A 73 10.40 -14.60 -7.43
C LEU A 73 11.62 -14.71 -6.50
N LEU A 74 12.15 -13.57 -6.05
CA LEU A 74 13.34 -13.49 -5.21
C LEU A 74 13.00 -13.39 -3.72
N THR A 75 11.72 -13.36 -3.36
CA THR A 75 11.27 -13.35 -1.97
C THR A 75 11.53 -14.70 -1.30
N GLY A 76 12.00 -14.69 -0.06
CA GLY A 76 12.48 -15.87 0.67
C GLY A 76 13.93 -16.28 0.35
N THR A 77 14.65 -15.55 -0.50
CA THR A 77 16.09 -15.79 -0.81
C THR A 77 17.02 -14.97 0.12
N PRO A 78 18.36 -15.07 0.02
CA PRO A 78 19.27 -14.21 0.79
C PRO A 78 19.28 -12.73 0.36
N LEU A 79 18.58 -12.38 -0.72
CA LEU A 79 18.48 -11.00 -1.20
C LEU A 79 17.64 -10.14 -0.24
N PHE A 80 17.88 -8.83 -0.26
CA PHE A 80 17.25 -7.88 0.65
C PHE A 80 16.15 -7.06 -0.01
N GLY A 81 15.27 -6.45 0.80
CA GLY A 81 14.22 -5.55 0.29
C GLY A 81 13.04 -6.28 -0.33
N GLN A 82 12.76 -7.49 0.14
CA GLN A 82 11.78 -8.40 -0.46
C GLN A 82 10.35 -7.88 -0.32
N ARG A 83 9.51 -8.26 -1.30
CA ARG A 83 8.16 -7.75 -1.48
C ARG A 83 7.15 -8.87 -1.75
N TRP A 84 5.88 -8.51 -1.62
CA TRP A 84 4.74 -9.32 -2.02
C TRP A 84 3.63 -8.45 -2.61
N GLN A 85 2.82 -9.06 -3.47
CA GLN A 85 1.80 -8.41 -4.26
C GLN A 85 0.42 -8.97 -3.91
N VAL A 86 -0.55 -8.07 -3.79
CA VAL A 86 -1.98 -8.40 -3.79
C VAL A 86 -2.53 -8.10 -5.16
N VAL A 87 -3.39 -8.97 -5.69
CA VAL A 87 -3.99 -8.83 -7.02
C VAL A 87 -5.48 -9.18 -6.98
N CYS A 88 -6.31 -8.39 -7.65
CA CYS A 88 -7.75 -8.65 -7.82
C CYS A 88 -8.33 -7.84 -8.99
N LYS A 89 -9.60 -8.08 -9.33
CA LYS A 89 -10.37 -7.07 -10.08
C LYS A 89 -10.73 -5.94 -9.12
N SER A 90 -10.28 -4.72 -9.39
CA SER A 90 -10.43 -3.58 -8.48
C SER A 90 -11.88 -3.09 -8.42
N PRO A 91 -12.46 -2.86 -7.23
CA PRO A 91 -13.75 -2.16 -7.11
C PRO A 91 -13.64 -0.67 -7.46
N THR A 92 -12.47 -0.06 -7.26
CA THR A 92 -12.22 1.36 -7.54
C THR A 92 -12.29 1.68 -9.04
N THR A 93 -11.69 0.83 -9.86
CA THR A 93 -11.52 1.10 -11.31
C THR A 93 -12.33 0.13 -12.21
N GLY A 94 -12.80 -0.98 -11.66
CA GLY A 94 -13.50 -2.05 -12.39
C GLY A 94 -12.59 -2.92 -13.27
N GLY A 95 -11.27 -2.68 -13.26
CA GLY A 95 -10.27 -3.37 -14.08
C GLY A 95 -9.26 -4.16 -13.25
N TRP A 96 -8.02 -4.24 -13.74
CA TRP A 96 -6.89 -4.77 -13.00
C TRP A 96 -6.64 -3.93 -11.73
N GLY A 97 -6.42 -4.61 -10.60
CA GLY A 97 -6.03 -3.99 -9.35
C GLY A 97 -4.88 -4.76 -8.72
N ASP A 98 -3.82 -4.05 -8.36
CA ASP A 98 -2.72 -4.60 -7.58
C ASP A 98 -2.29 -3.64 -6.46
N ALA A 99 -1.63 -4.18 -5.46
CA ALA A 99 -0.98 -3.42 -4.41
C ALA A 99 0.26 -4.15 -3.89
N ASN A 100 1.37 -3.42 -3.77
CA ASN A 100 2.63 -3.93 -3.25
C ASN A 100 2.73 -3.71 -1.74
N CYS A 101 3.32 -4.66 -1.03
CA CYS A 101 3.77 -4.44 0.33
C CYS A 101 5.12 -5.11 0.63
N GLY A 102 5.82 -4.58 1.62
CA GLY A 102 7.05 -5.15 2.16
C GLY A 102 6.79 -5.88 3.48
N GLY A 103 7.76 -5.78 4.38
CA GLY A 103 7.71 -6.46 5.67
C GLY A 103 8.15 -7.92 5.58
N ASP A 104 7.67 -8.72 6.51
CA ASP A 104 8.13 -10.10 6.70
C ASP A 104 7.16 -11.14 6.11
N PHE A 105 5.90 -10.76 5.90
CA PHE A 105 4.84 -11.69 5.46
C PHE A 105 5.15 -12.43 4.16
N GLY A 106 5.59 -11.71 3.12
CA GLY A 106 5.94 -12.33 1.85
C GLY A 106 7.07 -13.38 1.97
N GLY A 107 8.09 -13.07 2.78
CA GLY A 107 9.18 -13.99 3.10
C GLY A 107 8.68 -15.21 3.86
N GLN A 108 7.89 -15.00 4.91
CA GLN A 108 7.31 -16.09 5.71
C GLN A 108 6.42 -17.00 4.87
N LEU A 109 5.57 -16.47 4.00
CA LEU A 109 4.75 -17.27 3.10
C LEU A 109 5.59 -18.17 2.17
N LYS A 110 6.66 -17.61 1.59
CA LYS A 110 7.60 -18.38 0.75
C LYS A 110 8.32 -19.46 1.53
N LEU A 111 8.75 -19.15 2.75
CA LEU A 111 9.42 -20.10 3.64
C LEU A 111 8.46 -21.17 4.20
N SER A 112 7.16 -20.90 4.32
CA SER A 112 6.15 -21.93 4.60
C SER A 112 5.97 -22.91 3.42
N GLY A 113 6.48 -22.58 2.23
CA GLY A 113 6.48 -23.47 1.07
C GLY A 113 5.58 -23.07 -0.09
N TRP A 114 5.03 -21.86 -0.09
CA TRP A 114 4.00 -21.45 -1.02
C TRP A 114 4.46 -20.24 -1.85
N ASP A 115 4.28 -20.33 -3.17
CA ASP A 115 4.59 -19.23 -4.09
C ASP A 115 3.41 -18.29 -4.33
N GLY A 116 2.22 -18.65 -3.84
CA GLY A 116 1.05 -17.80 -3.89
C GLY A 116 -0.20 -18.46 -3.32
N ILE A 117 -1.21 -17.64 -3.05
CA ILE A 117 -2.53 -18.04 -2.55
C ILE A 117 -3.59 -17.31 -3.36
N MET A 118 -4.64 -18.02 -3.76
CA MET A 118 -5.77 -17.45 -4.48
C MET A 118 -7.07 -17.80 -3.76
N PHE A 119 -7.86 -16.78 -3.44
CA PHE A 119 -9.14 -16.91 -2.75
C PHE A 119 -10.30 -16.62 -3.69
N PHE A 120 -11.27 -17.52 -3.70
CA PHE A 120 -12.53 -17.43 -4.44
C PHE A 120 -13.72 -17.63 -3.49
N GLY A 121 -14.92 -17.31 -3.97
CA GLY A 121 -16.12 -17.43 -3.17
C GLY A 121 -16.17 -16.42 -2.03
N ARG A 122 -17.06 -16.70 -1.08
CA ARG A 122 -17.30 -15.93 0.15
C ARG A 122 -17.63 -16.90 1.28
N SER A 123 -16.93 -16.74 2.41
CA SER A 123 -17.22 -17.52 3.61
C SER A 123 -18.55 -17.07 4.24
N PRO A 124 -19.39 -17.97 4.78
CA PRO A 124 -20.65 -17.60 5.43
C PRO A 124 -20.45 -16.80 6.74
N LYS A 125 -19.24 -16.79 7.29
CA LYS A 125 -18.85 -16.04 8.49
C LYS A 125 -17.41 -15.54 8.39
N PRO A 126 -16.97 -14.58 9.21
CA PRO A 126 -15.57 -14.17 9.27
C PRO A 126 -14.62 -15.34 9.53
N VAL A 127 -13.58 -15.47 8.70
CA VAL A 127 -12.53 -16.49 8.83
C VAL A 127 -11.14 -15.89 8.61
N TYR A 128 -10.10 -16.59 9.07
CA TYR A 128 -8.73 -16.35 8.66
C TYR A 128 -8.09 -17.65 8.16
N LEU A 129 -7.11 -17.54 7.26
CA LEU A 129 -6.32 -18.69 6.78
C LEU A 129 -5.08 -18.85 7.67
N LEU A 130 -4.88 -20.01 8.28
CA LEU A 130 -3.63 -20.38 8.93
C LEU A 130 -2.79 -21.26 8.01
N ILE A 131 -1.54 -20.88 7.82
CA ILE A 131 -0.51 -21.64 7.10
C ILE A 131 0.61 -21.94 8.08
N ASP A 132 0.70 -23.19 8.50
CA ASP A 132 1.82 -23.74 9.27
C ASP A 132 2.57 -24.73 8.37
N ASN A 133 3.53 -24.20 7.61
CA ASN A 133 4.21 -24.92 6.56
C ASN A 133 3.23 -25.58 5.57
N ASP A 134 3.20 -26.92 5.48
CA ASP A 134 2.27 -27.65 4.61
C ASP A 134 0.85 -27.80 5.20
N ARG A 135 0.66 -27.52 6.50
CA ARG A 135 -0.66 -27.56 7.13
C ARG A 135 -1.38 -26.24 6.89
N VAL A 136 -2.51 -26.31 6.19
CA VAL A 136 -3.31 -25.15 5.82
C VAL A 136 -4.75 -25.35 6.26
N GLU A 137 -5.33 -24.38 6.96
CA GLU A 137 -6.68 -24.48 7.52
C GLU A 137 -7.38 -23.13 7.61
N LEU A 138 -8.70 -23.12 7.36
CA LEU A 138 -9.56 -21.97 7.65
C LEU A 138 -10.01 -22.03 9.12
N ARG A 139 -9.89 -20.90 9.81
CA ARG A 139 -10.21 -20.75 11.23
C ARG A 139 -11.23 -19.63 11.42
N ASP A 140 -12.04 -19.73 12.47
CA ASP A 140 -13.00 -18.68 12.82
C ASP A 140 -12.29 -17.37 13.18
N ALA A 141 -12.81 -16.26 12.67
CA ALA A 141 -12.32 -14.91 12.95
C ALA A 141 -13.43 -13.97 13.43
N THR A 142 -14.54 -14.51 13.94
CA THR A 142 -15.71 -13.71 14.35
C THR A 142 -15.35 -12.75 15.48
N ASP A 143 -14.46 -13.16 16.37
CA ASP A 143 -13.94 -12.36 17.48
C ASP A 143 -12.98 -11.25 17.04
N LEU A 144 -12.38 -11.38 15.86
CA LEU A 144 -11.49 -10.37 15.27
C LEU A 144 -12.26 -9.37 14.38
N TRP A 145 -13.45 -9.74 13.91
CA TRP A 145 -14.24 -8.88 13.02
C TRP A 145 -14.73 -7.63 13.76
N GLY A 146 -14.56 -6.47 13.16
CA GLY A 146 -14.83 -5.17 13.77
C GLY A 146 -13.64 -4.60 14.55
N THR A 147 -12.52 -5.31 14.67
CA THR A 147 -11.29 -4.77 15.28
C THR A 147 -10.37 -4.17 14.22
N GLY A 148 -9.51 -3.23 14.61
CA GLY A 148 -8.53 -2.65 13.71
C GLY A 148 -7.43 -3.64 13.29
N ALA A 149 -6.68 -3.28 12.25
CA ALA A 149 -5.68 -4.15 11.65
C ALA A 149 -4.50 -4.40 12.60
N ILE A 150 -3.97 -3.38 13.28
CA ILE A 150 -2.86 -3.58 14.22
C ILE A 150 -3.35 -4.37 15.44
N THR A 151 -4.54 -4.01 15.94
CA THR A 151 -5.16 -4.74 17.06
C THR A 151 -5.36 -6.23 16.75
N SER A 152 -5.92 -6.58 15.58
CA SER A 152 -6.12 -7.99 15.20
C SER A 152 -4.82 -8.72 14.88
N GLU A 153 -3.80 -8.02 14.39
CA GLU A 153 -2.46 -8.58 14.21
C GLU A 153 -1.88 -9.04 15.56
N GLU A 154 -1.94 -8.19 16.58
CA GLU A 154 -1.41 -8.53 17.92
C GLU A 154 -2.18 -9.69 18.57
N GLN A 155 -3.51 -9.70 18.47
CA GLN A 155 -4.34 -10.83 18.96
C GLN A 155 -3.99 -12.15 18.24
N LEU A 156 -3.66 -12.10 16.95
CA LEU A 156 -3.22 -13.27 16.20
C LEU A 156 -1.80 -13.72 16.57
N LYS A 157 -0.88 -12.79 16.87
CA LYS A 157 0.45 -13.13 17.41
C LYS A 157 0.38 -13.71 18.81
N GLU A 158 -0.53 -13.26 19.66
CA GLU A 158 -0.78 -13.88 20.96
C GLU A 158 -1.30 -15.32 20.80
N ARG A 159 -2.19 -15.55 19.81
CA ARG A 159 -2.77 -16.87 19.54
C ARG A 159 -1.78 -17.88 18.95
N HIS A 160 -0.93 -17.44 18.02
CA HIS A 160 -0.06 -18.33 17.21
C HIS A 160 1.44 -18.20 17.53
N GLY A 161 1.79 -17.28 18.43
CA GLY A 161 3.15 -17.00 18.86
C GLY A 161 3.85 -15.91 18.03
N LYS A 162 4.89 -15.32 18.61
CA LYS A 162 5.64 -14.17 18.04
C LYS A 162 6.29 -14.39 16.67
N ARG A 163 6.38 -15.64 16.21
CA ARG A 163 6.92 -15.98 14.88
C ARG A 163 5.85 -15.92 13.78
N ALA A 164 4.57 -15.81 14.14
CA ALA A 164 3.51 -15.62 13.18
C ALA A 164 3.70 -14.29 12.45
N SER A 165 3.64 -14.33 11.12
CA SER A 165 3.51 -13.13 10.30
C SER A 165 2.11 -13.09 9.70
N ILE A 166 1.49 -11.91 9.75
CA ILE A 166 0.07 -11.73 9.50
C ILE A 166 -0.11 -10.69 8.41
N ALA A 167 -1.00 -10.97 7.45
CA ALA A 167 -1.58 -9.98 6.57
C ALA A 167 -3.09 -9.92 6.83
N ASN A 168 -3.65 -8.76 7.15
CA ASN A 168 -5.04 -8.62 7.59
C ASN A 168 -5.69 -7.32 7.13
N ILE A 169 -7.02 -7.24 7.30
CA ILE A 169 -7.79 -6.02 7.06
C ILE A 169 -8.26 -5.40 8.37
N GLY A 170 -8.36 -4.08 8.41
CA GLY A 170 -9.09 -3.35 9.44
C GLY A 170 -10.57 -3.16 9.08
N GLN A 171 -11.27 -2.34 9.85
CA GLN A 171 -12.70 -2.07 9.68
C GLN A 171 -13.06 -1.54 8.29
N SER A 172 -12.18 -0.77 7.64
CA SER A 172 -12.46 -0.24 6.29
C SER A 172 -12.59 -1.35 5.24
N GLY A 173 -11.79 -2.41 5.36
CA GLY A 173 -11.90 -3.59 4.50
C GLY A 173 -13.19 -4.38 4.78
N GLU A 174 -13.53 -4.55 6.05
CA GLU A 174 -14.75 -5.26 6.47
C GLU A 174 -16.03 -4.55 6.00
N THR A 175 -16.00 -3.22 5.96
CA THR A 175 -17.07 -2.36 5.46
C THR A 175 -16.94 -2.04 3.97
N LEU A 176 -16.05 -2.73 3.25
CA LEU A 176 -15.92 -2.69 1.78
C LEU A 176 -15.55 -1.32 1.21
N SER A 177 -14.81 -0.49 1.95
CA SER A 177 -14.29 0.80 1.47
C SER A 177 -13.37 0.63 0.26
N TYR A 178 -13.59 1.38 -0.81
CA TYR A 178 -12.72 1.34 -1.99
C TYR A 178 -11.33 1.94 -1.72
N LEU A 179 -11.19 2.63 -0.58
CA LEU A 179 -9.93 3.15 -0.06
C LEU A 179 -9.18 2.12 0.81
N SER A 180 -9.73 0.92 1.02
CA SER A 180 -9.14 -0.06 1.94
C SER A 180 -8.06 -0.94 1.31
N GLY A 181 -7.06 -1.26 2.13
CA GLY A 181 -5.93 -2.12 1.83
C GLY A 181 -5.77 -3.30 2.80
N ILE A 182 -4.66 -4.01 2.65
CA ILE A 182 -4.27 -5.14 3.51
C ILE A 182 -2.99 -4.76 4.26
N CYS A 183 -3.04 -4.83 5.58
CA CYS A 183 -1.98 -4.43 6.51
C CYS A 183 -1.12 -5.64 6.91
N ASN A 184 0.16 -5.40 7.19
CA ASN A 184 1.05 -6.30 7.92
C ASN A 184 2.09 -5.51 8.72
N ASP A 185 2.67 -6.16 9.73
CA ASP A 185 3.75 -5.62 10.56
C ASP A 185 3.44 -4.22 11.10
N HIS A 186 2.31 -4.03 11.78
CA HIS A 186 1.87 -2.80 12.47
C HIS A 186 1.61 -1.55 11.60
N GLY A 187 1.48 -1.69 10.27
CA GLY A 187 1.14 -0.55 9.41
C GLY A 187 1.84 -0.50 8.07
N ARG A 188 2.44 -1.59 7.61
CA ARG A 188 2.82 -1.70 6.20
C ARG A 188 1.57 -2.11 5.42
N LEU A 189 1.27 -1.41 4.35
CA LEU A 189 -0.04 -1.51 3.72
C LEU A 189 0.06 -1.77 2.21
N ALA A 190 -0.50 -2.89 1.76
CA ALA A 190 -0.91 -3.08 0.37
C ALA A 190 -2.21 -2.30 0.16
N ALA A 191 -2.09 -1.00 -0.14
CA ALA A 191 -3.16 -0.03 0.10
C ALA A 191 -4.16 0.16 -1.05
N ARG A 192 -3.65 0.35 -2.26
CA ARG A 192 -4.43 0.94 -3.37
C ARG A 192 -5.27 -0.09 -4.12
N SER A 193 -6.11 0.38 -5.03
CA SER A 193 -7.01 -0.43 -5.86
C SER A 193 -8.15 -1.12 -5.10
N GLY A 194 -8.42 -0.78 -3.84
CA GLY A 194 -9.52 -1.34 -3.04
C GLY A 194 -9.33 -2.82 -2.70
N VAL A 195 -8.09 -3.29 -2.59
CA VAL A 195 -7.78 -4.70 -2.33
C VAL A 195 -8.29 -5.18 -0.96
N GLY A 196 -8.35 -4.29 0.03
CA GLY A 196 -8.92 -4.60 1.35
C GLY A 196 -10.42 -4.89 1.29
N ALA A 197 -11.17 -4.17 0.43
CA ALA A 197 -12.59 -4.38 0.24
C ALA A 197 -12.87 -5.72 -0.45
N VAL A 198 -12.01 -6.12 -1.39
CA VAL A 198 -12.11 -7.46 -1.99
C VAL A 198 -11.88 -8.53 -0.93
N MET A 199 -10.88 -8.38 -0.06
CA MET A 199 -10.65 -9.31 1.06
C MET A 199 -11.85 -9.36 2.03
N GLY A 200 -12.39 -8.20 2.42
CA GLY A 200 -13.58 -8.11 3.28
C GLY A 200 -14.86 -8.67 2.64
N SER A 201 -15.04 -8.49 1.33
CA SER A 201 -16.20 -9.04 0.58
C SER A 201 -16.29 -10.56 0.65
N LYS A 202 -15.15 -11.21 0.90
CA LYS A 202 -15.02 -12.65 1.04
C LYS A 202 -15.17 -13.15 2.48
N ASN A 203 -15.40 -12.23 3.43
CA ASN A 203 -15.38 -12.46 4.88
C ASN A 203 -14.05 -13.08 5.35
N LEU A 204 -12.93 -12.72 4.71
CA LEU A 204 -11.59 -13.13 5.09
C LEU A 204 -10.92 -12.02 5.90
N LYS A 205 -10.70 -12.22 7.19
CA LYS A 205 -10.10 -11.23 8.10
C LYS A 205 -8.58 -11.16 7.97
N ALA A 206 -7.92 -12.32 7.85
CA ALA A 206 -6.47 -12.40 7.88
C ALA A 206 -5.92 -13.65 7.19
N ILE A 207 -4.61 -13.61 6.93
CA ILE A 207 -3.76 -14.72 6.53
C ILE A 207 -2.59 -14.75 7.51
N VAL A 208 -2.37 -15.90 8.14
CA VAL A 208 -1.31 -16.11 9.12
C VAL A 208 -0.33 -17.13 8.56
N ALA A 209 0.94 -16.75 8.44
CA ALA A 209 2.02 -17.61 7.98
C ALA A 209 3.01 -17.90 9.12
N LEU A 210 3.30 -19.18 9.31
CA LEU A 210 4.32 -19.73 10.19
C LEU A 210 5.29 -20.55 9.34
N ALA A 211 6.57 -20.20 9.39
CA ALA A 211 7.62 -20.94 8.71
C ALA A 211 8.72 -21.40 9.66
N ASP A 212 9.27 -22.59 9.38
CA ASP A 212 10.48 -23.11 10.01
C ASP A 212 11.57 -23.50 8.98
N ARG A 213 11.26 -23.40 7.68
CA ARG A 213 12.18 -23.76 6.60
C ARG A 213 13.28 -22.72 6.42
N LYS A 214 14.39 -23.17 5.83
CA LYS A 214 15.54 -22.34 5.50
C LYS A 214 15.28 -21.47 4.27
N ILE A 215 16.01 -20.37 4.19
CA ILE A 215 16.12 -19.48 3.03
C ILE A 215 16.44 -20.30 1.77
N ILE A 216 15.70 -20.04 0.70
CA ILE A 216 15.85 -20.73 -0.60
C ILE A 216 16.95 -20.10 -1.46
N ALA A 217 17.50 -20.84 -2.43
CA ALA A 217 18.54 -20.35 -3.34
C ALA A 217 19.81 -19.78 -2.66
N GLN A 218 20.18 -20.31 -1.49
CA GLN A 218 21.37 -19.88 -0.73
C GLN A 218 22.66 -20.55 -1.24
N THR A 219 23.09 -20.19 -2.45
CA THR A 219 24.39 -20.65 -3.00
C THR A 219 25.55 -19.74 -2.56
N GLY A 220 26.78 -20.24 -2.66
CA GLY A 220 27.98 -19.44 -2.39
C GLY A 220 28.11 -18.22 -3.32
N GLU A 221 27.67 -18.35 -4.57
CA GLU A 221 27.62 -17.26 -5.55
C GLU A 221 26.60 -16.18 -5.16
N VAL A 222 25.37 -16.58 -4.81
CA VAL A 222 24.34 -15.63 -4.33
C VAL A 222 24.81 -14.90 -3.07
N THR A 223 25.46 -15.61 -2.15
CA THR A 223 26.02 -15.01 -0.93
C THR A 223 27.09 -13.97 -1.26
N LYS A 224 27.99 -14.26 -2.22
CA LYS A 224 29.01 -13.32 -2.69
C LYS A 224 28.36 -12.09 -3.32
N MET A 225 27.36 -12.29 -4.18
CA MET A 225 26.63 -11.21 -4.85
C MET A 225 25.95 -10.29 -3.83
N VAL A 226 25.28 -10.83 -2.81
CA VAL A 226 24.68 -10.03 -1.73
C VAL A 226 25.71 -9.15 -1.03
N ARG A 227 26.87 -9.71 -0.67
CA ARG A 227 27.95 -8.95 -0.01
C ARG A 227 28.46 -7.80 -0.88
N THR A 228 28.74 -8.07 -2.15
CA THR A 228 29.18 -7.03 -3.09
C THR A 228 28.14 -5.91 -3.22
N ASN A 229 26.86 -6.25 -3.34
CA ASN A 229 25.79 -5.25 -3.42
C ASN A 229 25.64 -4.42 -2.13
N LEU A 230 25.88 -5.01 -0.95
CA LEU A 230 25.90 -4.27 0.32
C LEU A 230 27.08 -3.29 0.40
N ASP A 231 28.24 -3.65 -0.14
CA ASP A 231 29.43 -2.79 -0.16
C ASP A 231 29.28 -1.60 -1.13
N GLU A 232 28.66 -1.85 -2.29
CA GLU A 232 28.39 -0.85 -3.34
C GLU A 232 27.14 0.00 -3.07
N PHE A 233 26.38 -0.35 -2.03
CA PHE A 233 25.14 0.31 -1.69
C PHE A 233 25.35 1.82 -1.47
N ILE A 234 24.58 2.64 -2.20
CA ILE A 234 24.80 4.10 -2.30
C ILE A 234 24.66 4.77 -0.93
N LYS A 235 25.80 4.96 -0.25
CA LYS A 235 25.85 5.41 1.15
C LYS A 235 25.08 6.71 1.41
N PRO A 236 25.21 7.78 0.60
CA PRO A 236 24.45 9.02 0.84
C PRO A 236 22.93 8.83 0.76
N LEU A 237 22.45 8.08 -0.23
CA LEU A 237 21.01 7.82 -0.41
C LEU A 237 20.47 6.95 0.72
N ARG A 238 21.23 5.91 1.09
CA ARG A 238 20.93 5.08 2.27
C ARG A 238 20.86 5.93 3.52
N ASP A 239 21.86 6.75 3.80
CA ASP A 239 21.94 7.52 5.04
C ASP A 239 20.77 8.52 5.14
N PHE A 240 20.39 9.13 4.02
CA PHE A 240 19.21 9.98 3.94
C PHE A 240 17.92 9.21 4.31
N PHE A 241 17.62 8.10 3.63
CA PHE A 241 16.38 7.36 3.87
C PHE A 241 16.39 6.59 5.20
N HIS A 242 17.53 6.08 5.64
CA HIS A 242 17.67 5.48 6.97
C HIS A 242 17.35 6.51 8.05
N THR A 243 17.87 7.73 7.89
CA THR A 243 17.64 8.82 8.84
C THR A 243 16.20 9.28 8.77
N PHE A 244 15.74 9.81 7.63
CA PHE A 244 14.48 10.56 7.52
C PHE A 244 13.31 9.76 6.91
N GLY A 245 13.56 8.56 6.38
CA GLY A 245 12.60 7.88 5.54
C GLY A 245 12.24 8.73 4.34
N THR A 246 11.07 8.49 3.76
CA THR A 246 10.56 9.33 2.67
C THR A 246 10.07 10.69 3.18
N THR A 247 9.73 10.86 4.48
CA THR A 247 9.30 12.16 5.03
C THR A 247 10.31 13.28 4.83
N GLY A 248 11.59 12.95 4.64
CA GLY A 248 12.67 13.91 4.40
C GLY A 248 12.47 14.82 3.19
N ILE A 249 11.64 14.42 2.21
CA ILE A 249 11.37 15.25 1.02
C ILE A 249 10.13 16.15 1.15
N THR A 250 9.23 15.90 2.12
CA THR A 250 7.89 16.52 2.19
C THR A 250 7.89 18.05 2.13
N SER A 251 8.63 18.70 3.04
CA SER A 251 8.64 20.17 3.11
C SER A 251 9.18 20.79 1.82
N MET A 252 10.26 20.24 1.26
CA MET A 252 10.86 20.77 0.03
C MET A 252 9.96 20.52 -1.19
N SER A 253 9.27 19.38 -1.26
CA SER A 253 8.34 19.08 -2.34
C SER A 253 7.14 20.04 -2.37
N ALA A 254 6.66 20.53 -1.22
CA ALA A 254 5.67 21.61 -1.22
C ALA A 254 6.23 22.91 -1.82
N ILE A 255 7.45 23.28 -1.41
CA ILE A 255 8.09 24.55 -1.81
C ILE A 255 8.46 24.57 -3.30
N ASN A 256 8.92 23.45 -3.86
CA ASN A 256 9.28 23.36 -5.27
C ASN A 256 8.08 23.11 -6.21
N GLY A 257 6.88 22.91 -5.64
CA GLY A 257 5.63 22.69 -6.37
C GLY A 257 5.35 21.24 -6.79
N ASP A 258 6.14 20.27 -6.34
CA ASP A 258 5.92 18.85 -6.61
C ASP A 258 4.75 18.30 -5.78
N SER A 259 4.68 18.64 -4.48
CA SER A 259 3.56 18.24 -3.65
C SER A 259 2.34 19.14 -3.86
N PRO A 260 1.13 18.58 -3.80
CA PRO A 260 -0.10 19.37 -3.80
C PRO A 260 -0.20 20.25 -2.56
N VAL A 261 -0.79 21.42 -2.78
CA VAL A 261 -1.16 22.39 -1.74
C VAL A 261 -2.61 22.81 -2.00
N LYS A 262 -3.45 22.78 -0.97
CA LYS A 262 -4.88 23.14 -1.03
C LYS A 262 -5.63 22.45 -2.18
N ASN A 263 -5.66 21.10 -2.16
CA ASN A 263 -6.23 20.24 -3.20
C ASN A 263 -5.82 20.61 -4.65
N TRP A 264 -4.52 20.86 -4.87
CA TRP A 264 -3.92 21.29 -6.15
C TRP A 264 -4.27 22.71 -6.61
N GLY A 265 -5.04 23.48 -5.83
CA GLY A 265 -5.38 24.87 -6.12
C GLY A 265 -4.40 25.91 -5.57
N GLY A 266 -3.58 25.52 -4.58
CA GLY A 266 -2.63 26.41 -3.90
C GLY A 266 -1.20 26.37 -4.44
N VAL A 267 -0.35 27.25 -3.90
CA VAL A 267 1.07 27.38 -4.23
C VAL A 267 1.88 27.29 -2.94
N GLY A 268 2.84 26.35 -2.85
CA GLY A 268 3.56 26.09 -1.61
C GLY A 268 4.26 27.30 -1.00
N VAL A 269 4.97 28.11 -1.79
CA VAL A 269 5.62 29.33 -1.26
C VAL A 269 4.65 30.43 -0.80
N VAL A 270 3.36 30.31 -1.08
CA VAL A 270 2.31 31.28 -0.70
C VAL A 270 1.44 30.72 0.42
N ASP A 271 0.83 29.56 0.19
CA ASP A 271 -0.18 28.97 1.08
C ASP A 271 0.42 28.03 2.13
N PHE A 272 1.65 27.53 1.92
CA PHE A 272 2.34 26.64 2.84
C PHE A 272 3.85 26.95 2.94
N PRO A 273 4.21 28.21 3.28
CA PRO A 273 5.56 28.74 3.15
C PRO A 273 6.57 28.05 4.09
N PRO A 274 7.89 28.26 3.94
CA PRO A 274 8.93 27.51 4.67
C PRO A 274 8.78 27.48 6.20
N GLU A 275 8.27 28.56 6.81
CA GLU A 275 7.96 28.65 8.25
C GLU A 275 6.84 27.70 8.69
N THR A 276 5.96 27.34 7.77
CA THR A 276 4.85 26.40 7.96
C THR A 276 5.26 25.00 7.56
N SER A 277 5.79 24.82 6.34
CA SER A 277 6.19 23.51 5.83
C SER A 277 7.38 22.92 6.59
N GLY A 278 8.26 23.76 7.14
CA GLY A 278 9.37 23.35 7.99
C GLY A 278 8.92 22.66 9.29
N GLN A 279 7.68 22.89 9.75
CA GLN A 279 7.14 22.23 10.96
C GLN A 279 6.83 20.75 10.75
N ILE A 280 6.76 20.31 9.48
CA ILE A 280 6.54 18.90 9.11
C ILE A 280 7.74 18.32 8.34
N ALA A 281 8.89 18.99 8.37
CA ALA A 281 10.11 18.49 7.76
C ALA A 281 10.57 17.18 8.44
N GLY A 282 11.26 16.31 7.70
CA GLY A 282 11.70 15.01 8.21
C GLY A 282 12.52 15.09 9.50
N ALA A 283 13.31 16.15 9.70
CA ALA A 283 14.04 16.37 10.95
C ALA A 283 13.12 16.58 12.16
N VAL A 284 11.96 17.23 11.98
CA VAL A 284 10.95 17.45 13.03
C VAL A 284 10.15 16.18 13.31
N ILE A 285 9.79 15.43 12.26
CA ILE A 285 9.10 14.14 12.42
C ILE A 285 9.99 13.15 13.16
N ASN A 286 11.28 13.13 12.83
CA ASN A 286 12.25 12.24 13.45
C ASN A 286 12.46 12.45 14.96
N THR A 287 12.16 13.63 15.51
CA THR A 287 12.28 13.82 16.97
C THR A 287 11.27 12.99 17.76
N ARG A 288 10.27 12.42 17.07
CA ARG A 288 9.23 11.54 17.63
C ARG A 288 9.49 10.07 17.32
N MET A 289 10.62 9.74 16.67
CA MET A 289 10.98 8.39 16.29
C MET A 289 12.03 7.83 17.25
N GLU A 290 11.86 6.59 17.70
CA GLU A 290 12.76 5.93 18.66
C GLU A 290 13.66 4.89 17.96
N LYS A 291 13.15 4.16 16.97
CA LYS A 291 13.84 2.99 16.42
C LYS A 291 13.59 2.80 14.92
N SER A 292 14.64 2.77 14.10
CA SER A 292 14.55 2.43 12.69
C SER A 292 14.32 0.93 12.46
N TYR A 293 13.61 0.59 11.39
CA TYR A 293 13.38 -0.78 10.94
C TYR A 293 13.40 -0.90 9.41
N GLY A 294 13.71 -2.09 8.91
CA GLY A 294 13.70 -2.41 7.48
C GLY A 294 12.61 -3.42 7.12
N CYS A 295 12.26 -3.50 5.83
CA CYS A 295 11.68 -4.73 5.28
C CYS A 295 12.66 -5.89 5.44
N TRP A 296 12.20 -7.11 5.13
CA TRP A 296 13.01 -8.31 5.17
C TRP A 296 14.45 -8.10 4.64
N HIS A 297 15.43 -8.24 5.53
CA HIS A 297 16.88 -8.06 5.31
C HIS A 297 17.30 -6.70 4.72
N CYS A 298 16.43 -5.71 4.64
CA CYS A 298 16.70 -4.46 3.93
C CYS A 298 17.67 -3.54 4.71
N PRO A 299 18.87 -3.24 4.18
CA PRO A 299 19.85 -2.40 4.85
C PRO A 299 19.48 -0.91 4.85
N MET A 300 18.48 -0.51 4.05
CA MET A 300 17.97 0.87 4.03
C MET A 300 17.36 1.28 5.36
N ALA A 301 16.64 0.34 6.00
CA ALA A 301 15.83 0.59 7.19
C ALA A 301 15.09 1.94 7.17
N CYS A 302 14.39 2.22 6.06
CA CYS A 302 13.73 3.50 5.83
C CYS A 302 12.48 3.73 6.69
N GLY A 303 11.99 2.71 7.39
CA GLY A 303 10.90 2.85 8.35
C GLY A 303 11.44 3.19 9.74
N ALA A 304 10.59 3.76 10.59
CA ALA A 304 10.90 3.96 12.00
C ALA A 304 9.64 3.83 12.85
N GLU A 305 9.81 3.44 14.10
CA GLU A 305 8.78 3.34 15.13
C GLU A 305 8.83 4.57 16.03
N SER A 306 7.66 5.13 16.34
CA SER A 306 7.53 6.30 17.19
C SER A 306 7.62 5.96 18.68
N VAL A 307 7.95 6.98 19.47
CA VAL A 307 7.57 7.01 20.89
C VAL A 307 6.04 7.05 21.02
N GLU A 308 5.51 6.77 22.20
CA GLU A 308 4.10 7.01 22.50
C GLU A 308 3.79 8.51 22.52
N SER A 309 2.62 8.89 22.02
CA SER A 309 2.15 10.28 22.11
C SER A 309 1.81 10.66 23.55
N ASP A 310 2.31 11.78 24.04
CA ASP A 310 1.88 12.40 25.29
C ASP A 310 0.73 13.40 25.09
N ASN A 311 0.31 13.62 23.85
CA ASN A 311 -0.74 14.53 23.49
C ASN A 311 -2.09 13.80 23.43
N PRO A 312 -3.02 14.07 24.37
CA PRO A 312 -4.30 13.37 24.45
C PRO A 312 -5.21 13.64 23.25
N LYS A 313 -4.93 14.69 22.48
CA LYS A 313 -5.67 15.04 21.27
C LYS A 313 -5.33 14.15 20.08
N TYR A 314 -4.09 13.64 20.04
CA TYR A 314 -3.56 12.81 18.97
C TYR A 314 -2.90 11.55 19.56
N PRO A 315 -3.68 10.65 20.17
CA PRO A 315 -3.16 9.51 20.92
C PRO A 315 -2.75 8.38 19.97
N TYR A 316 -1.51 8.40 19.48
CA TYR A 316 -0.89 7.24 18.82
C TYR A 316 -0.03 6.45 19.82
N PRO A 317 -0.10 5.10 19.78
CA PRO A 317 0.65 4.25 20.69
C PRO A 317 2.14 4.24 20.37
N LYS A 318 2.94 3.73 21.32
CA LYS A 318 4.33 3.35 21.05
C LYS A 318 4.39 2.37 19.86
N HIS A 319 5.47 2.44 19.09
CA HIS A 319 5.68 1.62 17.89
C HIS A 319 4.78 1.99 16.70
N THR A 320 4.11 3.14 16.74
CA THR A 320 3.44 3.68 15.54
C THR A 320 4.47 3.95 14.46
N HIS A 321 4.18 3.51 13.24
CA HIS A 321 5.08 3.73 12.11
C HIS A 321 5.21 5.21 11.75
N ARG A 322 6.45 5.65 11.48
CA ARG A 322 6.74 6.92 10.81
C ARG A 322 5.89 6.99 9.54
N PRO A 323 5.14 8.07 9.32
CA PRO A 323 4.42 8.26 8.06
C PRO A 323 5.37 8.22 6.87
N GLU A 324 4.88 7.83 5.71
CA GLU A 324 5.62 8.02 4.45
C GLU A 324 5.35 9.44 3.90
N TYR A 325 6.14 9.88 2.92
CA TYR A 325 5.96 11.12 2.18
C TYR A 325 4.51 11.32 1.72
N GLU A 326 3.92 10.27 1.15
CA GLU A 326 2.55 10.29 0.65
C GLU A 326 1.55 10.61 1.77
N ALA A 327 1.70 10.01 2.96
CA ALA A 327 0.85 10.35 4.11
C ALA A 327 1.07 11.79 4.58
N MET A 328 2.33 12.22 4.66
CA MET A 328 2.70 13.57 5.10
C MET A 328 2.19 14.65 4.14
N ALA A 329 2.27 14.44 2.83
CA ALA A 329 1.77 15.39 1.85
C ALA A 329 0.24 15.33 1.71
N SER A 330 -0.36 14.13 1.76
CA SER A 330 -1.83 13.96 1.67
C SER A 330 -2.55 14.63 2.83
N PHE A 331 -2.11 14.42 4.07
CA PHE A 331 -2.75 15.03 5.24
C PHE A 331 -2.15 16.38 5.62
N GLY A 332 -0.90 16.65 5.25
CA GLY A 332 -0.21 17.89 5.58
C GLY A 332 -0.36 18.93 4.47
N THR A 333 0.54 18.90 3.48
CA THR A 333 0.66 19.96 2.46
C THR A 333 -0.64 20.19 1.69
N MET A 334 -1.33 19.11 1.30
CA MET A 334 -2.59 19.20 0.55
C MET A 334 -3.73 19.83 1.36
N ASN A 335 -3.75 19.60 2.67
CA ASN A 335 -4.80 20.05 3.59
C ASN A 335 -4.39 21.26 4.45
N LEU A 336 -3.19 21.83 4.21
CA LEU A 336 -2.55 22.91 4.98
C LEU A 336 -2.33 22.60 6.48
N VAL A 337 -2.26 21.33 6.86
CA VAL A 337 -2.01 20.92 8.25
C VAL A 337 -0.50 20.82 8.49
N ASN A 338 0.00 21.54 9.49
CA ASN A 338 1.42 21.59 9.84
C ASN A 338 1.75 21.01 11.23
N ASN A 339 0.79 20.37 11.89
CA ASN A 339 1.00 19.75 13.20
C ASN A 339 1.55 18.32 13.03
N PRO A 340 2.81 18.04 13.41
CA PRO A 340 3.42 16.73 13.20
C PRO A 340 2.71 15.58 13.93
N GLU A 341 2.11 15.82 15.10
CA GLU A 341 1.41 14.78 15.85
C GLU A 341 0.05 14.44 15.25
N ALA A 342 -0.64 15.43 14.70
CA ALA A 342 -1.85 15.20 13.92
C ALA A 342 -1.55 14.31 12.71
N LEU A 343 -0.42 14.55 12.01
CA LEU A 343 -0.04 13.76 10.83
C LEU A 343 0.41 12.33 11.18
N ILE A 344 1.14 12.14 12.27
CA ILE A 344 1.50 10.81 12.78
C ILE A 344 0.23 10.06 13.20
N TYR A 345 -0.71 10.74 13.86
CA TYR A 345 -1.97 10.12 14.27
C TYR A 345 -2.89 9.79 13.08
N ALA A 346 -2.95 10.65 12.06
CA ALA A 346 -3.68 10.35 10.82
C ALA A 346 -3.13 9.08 10.14
N ASN A 347 -1.81 8.94 10.08
CA ASN A 347 -1.15 7.74 9.57
C ASN A 347 -1.48 6.49 10.42
N HIS A 348 -1.45 6.63 11.76
CA HIS A 348 -1.84 5.54 12.67
C HIS A 348 -3.29 5.09 12.44
N LEU A 349 -4.23 6.04 12.34
CA LEU A 349 -5.64 5.74 12.06
C LEU A 349 -5.79 5.04 10.70
N CYS A 350 -5.08 5.49 9.67
CA CYS A 350 -5.10 4.81 8.37
C CYS A 350 -4.62 3.36 8.50
N ASN A 351 -3.52 3.13 9.22
CA ASN A 351 -3.01 1.77 9.43
C ASN A 351 -3.97 0.89 10.24
N GLU A 352 -4.63 1.45 11.26
CA GLU A 352 -5.56 0.72 12.11
C GLU A 352 -6.89 0.42 11.40
N TYR A 353 -7.47 1.38 10.67
CA TYR A 353 -8.66 1.12 9.86
C TYR A 353 -8.33 0.30 8.60
N GLY A 354 -7.08 0.30 8.14
CA GLY A 354 -6.64 -0.30 6.87
C GLY A 354 -6.91 0.57 5.64
N LEU A 355 -6.80 1.89 5.75
CA LEU A 355 -7.05 2.87 4.68
C LEU A 355 -5.77 3.26 3.93
N ASP A 356 -5.90 3.44 2.62
CA ASP A 356 -4.92 4.13 1.77
C ASP A 356 -4.80 5.60 2.19
N VAL A 357 -3.61 5.98 2.66
CA VAL A 357 -3.31 7.35 3.09
C VAL A 357 -3.50 8.38 1.96
N ILE A 358 -3.23 8.00 0.70
CA ILE A 358 -3.40 8.88 -0.46
C ILE A 358 -4.88 9.12 -0.68
N GLY A 359 -5.64 8.04 -0.87
CA GLY A 359 -7.08 8.09 -1.10
C GLY A 359 -7.83 8.78 0.03
N ALA A 360 -7.50 8.47 1.29
CA ALA A 360 -8.09 9.10 2.45
C ALA A 360 -7.78 10.60 2.53
N GLY A 361 -6.53 11.01 2.35
CA GLY A 361 -6.16 12.44 2.43
C GLY A 361 -6.72 13.28 1.30
N VAL A 362 -6.78 12.75 0.08
CA VAL A 362 -7.46 13.39 -1.07
C VAL A 362 -8.97 13.48 -0.85
N THR A 363 -9.56 12.48 -0.21
CA THR A 363 -11.00 12.51 0.13
C THR A 363 -11.32 13.55 1.20
N VAL A 364 -10.44 13.72 2.19
CA VAL A 364 -10.55 14.81 3.17
C VAL A 364 -10.45 16.17 2.47
N SER A 365 -9.46 16.39 1.61
CA SER A 365 -9.27 17.68 0.95
C SER A 365 -10.45 18.04 0.04
N PHE A 366 -11.00 17.05 -0.68
CA PHE A 366 -12.24 17.17 -1.44
C PHE A 366 -13.41 17.65 -0.56
N ALA A 367 -13.59 17.06 0.62
CA ALA A 367 -14.66 17.45 1.53
C ALA A 367 -14.48 18.88 2.08
N ILE A 368 -13.25 19.27 2.42
CA ILE A 368 -12.92 20.64 2.85
C ILE A 368 -13.25 21.64 1.74
N GLU A 369 -12.87 21.35 0.49
CA GLU A 369 -13.14 22.26 -0.63
C GLU A 369 -14.63 22.35 -0.98
N CYS A 370 -15.35 21.23 -0.90
CA CYS A 370 -16.81 21.22 -1.03
C CYS A 370 -17.48 22.06 0.07
N PHE A 371 -16.96 22.03 1.30
CA PHE A 371 -17.47 22.84 2.40
C PHE A 371 -17.16 24.33 2.21
N GLU A 372 -15.92 24.68 1.82
CA GLU A 372 -15.52 26.06 1.49
C GLU A 372 -16.39 26.63 0.36
N ALA A 373 -16.78 25.79 -0.61
CA ALA A 373 -17.66 26.17 -1.71
C ALA A 373 -19.17 26.20 -1.35
N GLY A 374 -19.55 25.88 -0.11
CA GLY A 374 -20.94 25.80 0.34
C GLY A 374 -21.74 24.64 -0.27
N ILE A 375 -21.06 23.65 -0.87
CA ILE A 375 -21.69 22.41 -1.34
C ILE A 375 -22.00 21.51 -0.16
N LEU A 376 -21.05 21.34 0.76
CA LEU A 376 -21.28 20.70 2.05
C LEU A 376 -21.52 21.79 3.10
N THR A 377 -22.39 21.49 4.05
CA THR A 377 -22.79 22.38 5.14
C THR A 377 -22.51 21.72 6.49
N LYS A 378 -22.67 22.49 7.58
CA LYS A 378 -22.57 21.94 8.94
C LYS A 378 -23.61 20.84 9.22
N GLU A 379 -24.72 20.83 8.50
CA GLU A 379 -25.72 19.77 8.64
C GLU A 379 -25.21 18.46 8.02
N ASP A 380 -24.56 18.53 6.86
CA ASP A 380 -23.98 17.37 6.20
C ASP A 380 -22.82 16.74 7.00
N THR A 381 -22.17 17.52 7.87
CA THR A 381 -20.98 17.14 8.63
C THR A 381 -21.25 16.87 10.12
N ASP A 382 -22.50 16.70 10.53
CA ASP A 382 -22.90 16.51 11.94
C ASP A 382 -22.39 17.63 12.88
N GLY A 383 -22.32 18.86 12.35
CA GLY A 383 -21.83 20.05 13.06
C GLY A 383 -20.33 20.29 12.95
N LEU A 384 -19.57 19.37 12.36
CA LEU A 384 -18.12 19.51 12.19
C LEU A 384 -17.78 20.62 11.20
N GLU A 385 -16.98 21.60 11.62
CA GLU A 385 -16.55 22.70 10.75
C GLU A 385 -15.28 22.32 10.00
N LEU A 386 -15.38 22.14 8.68
CA LEU A 386 -14.26 21.79 7.83
C LEU A 386 -13.56 23.06 7.34
N SER A 387 -12.24 23.13 7.55
CA SER A 387 -11.43 24.24 7.10
C SER A 387 -10.00 23.80 6.80
N TRP A 388 -9.35 24.50 5.87
CA TRP A 388 -7.94 24.29 5.56
C TRP A 388 -7.07 24.56 6.79
N GLY A 389 -6.13 23.67 7.08
CA GLY A 389 -5.29 23.70 8.28
C GLY A 389 -5.96 23.21 9.56
N GLY A 390 -7.25 22.85 9.51
CA GLY A 390 -8.02 22.32 10.64
C GLY A 390 -7.68 20.86 10.97
N GLY A 391 -6.51 20.62 11.60
CA GLY A 391 -6.03 19.27 11.94
C GLY A 391 -7.03 18.42 12.73
N ASP A 392 -7.77 19.02 13.67
CA ASP A 392 -8.79 18.35 14.48
C ASP A 392 -9.94 17.82 13.63
N ALA A 393 -10.46 18.69 12.75
CA ALA A 393 -11.57 18.37 11.88
C ALA A 393 -11.17 17.34 10.83
N MET A 394 -9.94 17.43 10.31
CA MET A 394 -9.36 16.40 9.45
C MET A 394 -9.33 15.03 10.13
N ILE A 395 -8.85 14.96 11.38
CA ILE A 395 -8.78 13.71 12.14
C ILE A 395 -10.18 13.14 12.40
N GLU A 396 -11.14 13.98 12.78
CA GLU A 396 -12.51 13.54 13.01
C GLU A 396 -13.17 13.03 11.73
N LEU A 397 -13.00 13.73 10.62
CA LEU A 397 -13.49 13.29 9.31
C LEU A 397 -12.84 11.97 8.87
N LEU A 398 -11.53 11.80 9.12
CA LEU A 398 -10.84 10.54 8.83
C LEU A 398 -11.42 9.37 9.63
N LYS A 399 -11.75 9.56 10.91
CA LYS A 399 -12.46 8.56 11.72
C LYS A 399 -13.84 8.26 11.16
N MET A 400 -14.58 9.29 10.77
CA MET A 400 -15.89 9.12 10.11
C MET A 400 -15.79 8.24 8.86
N ILE A 401 -14.76 8.46 8.03
CA ILE A 401 -14.48 7.66 6.83
C ILE A 401 -14.17 6.20 7.20
N GLY A 402 -13.24 5.98 8.14
CA GLY A 402 -12.84 4.63 8.56
C GLY A 402 -13.97 3.81 9.18
N GLU A 403 -14.91 4.48 9.85
CA GLU A 403 -16.05 3.88 10.54
C GLU A 403 -17.35 3.88 9.70
N ARG A 404 -17.32 4.49 8.50
CA ARG A 404 -18.51 4.76 7.67
C ARG A 404 -19.68 5.35 8.45
N ARG A 405 -19.45 6.44 9.18
CA ARG A 405 -20.50 7.17 9.92
C ARG A 405 -20.72 8.58 9.38
N GLY A 406 -21.96 9.04 9.39
CA GLY A 406 -22.34 10.36 8.90
C GLY A 406 -21.84 10.59 7.47
N LEU A 407 -21.22 11.75 7.23
CA LEU A 407 -20.56 12.06 5.94
C LEU A 407 -19.52 11.01 5.50
N GLY A 408 -18.90 10.32 6.46
CA GLY A 408 -17.91 9.27 6.19
C GLY A 408 -18.43 8.13 5.32
N ASP A 409 -19.71 7.77 5.42
CA ASP A 409 -20.31 6.75 4.54
C ASP A 409 -20.38 7.19 3.07
N THR A 410 -20.59 8.49 2.84
CA THR A 410 -20.57 9.07 1.49
C THR A 410 -19.16 9.08 0.93
N LEU A 411 -18.16 9.35 1.78
CA LEU A 411 -16.76 9.55 1.41
C LEU A 411 -15.93 8.26 1.32
N ALA A 412 -16.31 7.19 2.03
CA ALA A 412 -15.48 5.98 2.18
C ALA A 412 -15.19 5.20 0.88
N ASP A 413 -15.84 5.54 -0.22
CA ASP A 413 -15.62 4.91 -1.53
C ASP A 413 -14.75 5.78 -2.47
N GLY A 414 -14.11 6.82 -1.93
CA GLY A 414 -13.21 7.72 -2.67
C GLY A 414 -13.93 8.87 -3.38
N VAL A 415 -13.16 9.82 -3.90
CA VAL A 415 -13.66 11.12 -4.37
C VAL A 415 -14.58 11.00 -5.59
N LYS A 416 -14.36 10.01 -6.45
CA LYS A 416 -15.23 9.79 -7.62
C LYS A 416 -16.65 9.43 -7.17
N VAL A 417 -16.77 8.42 -6.32
CA VAL A 417 -18.07 7.93 -5.83
C VAL A 417 -18.71 8.98 -4.92
N ALA A 418 -17.92 9.65 -4.08
CA ALA A 418 -18.41 10.73 -3.23
C ALA A 418 -19.00 11.89 -4.06
N ALA A 419 -18.31 12.34 -5.11
CA ALA A 419 -18.81 13.39 -5.98
C ALA A 419 -20.10 13.00 -6.71
N GLU A 420 -20.21 11.74 -7.16
CA GLU A 420 -21.45 11.20 -7.75
C GLU A 420 -22.62 11.22 -6.74
N LYS A 421 -22.37 10.82 -5.48
CA LYS A 421 -23.38 10.84 -4.40
C LYS A 421 -23.78 12.25 -3.99
N ILE A 422 -22.82 13.18 -3.88
CA ILE A 422 -23.04 14.56 -3.41
C ILE A 422 -23.67 15.43 -4.51
N GLY A 423 -23.27 15.22 -5.77
CA GLY A 423 -23.68 16.03 -6.91
C GLY A 423 -23.30 17.51 -6.75
N ARG A 424 -24.19 18.41 -7.20
CA ARG A 424 -24.07 19.87 -6.99
C ARG A 424 -22.77 20.50 -7.51
N GLY A 425 -22.17 19.93 -8.56
CA GLY A 425 -20.93 20.42 -9.12
C GLY A 425 -19.68 20.04 -8.30
N SER A 426 -19.80 19.12 -7.34
CA SER A 426 -18.67 18.67 -6.51
C SER A 426 -17.59 17.96 -7.32
N GLU A 427 -17.91 17.41 -8.49
CA GLU A 427 -16.96 16.71 -9.36
C GLU A 427 -15.75 17.57 -9.77
N ARG A 428 -15.87 18.90 -9.74
CA ARG A 428 -14.75 19.82 -10.02
C ARG A 428 -13.63 19.78 -8.97
N PHE A 429 -13.93 19.27 -7.77
CA PHE A 429 -13.00 19.15 -6.66
C PHE A 429 -12.44 17.71 -6.50
N ALA A 430 -12.95 16.76 -7.28
CA ALA A 430 -12.61 15.35 -7.16
C ALA A 430 -11.34 14.99 -7.95
N MET A 431 -10.19 14.99 -7.27
CA MET A 431 -8.87 14.78 -7.90
C MET A 431 -8.54 13.30 -8.07
N HIS A 432 -8.98 12.71 -9.19
CA HIS A 432 -8.76 11.30 -9.49
C HIS A 432 -8.46 11.04 -10.98
N ILE A 433 -7.89 9.87 -11.29
CA ILE A 433 -7.84 9.32 -12.65
C ILE A 433 -8.42 7.91 -12.64
N GLY A 434 -9.43 7.67 -13.48
CA GLY A 434 -10.10 6.35 -13.56
C GLY A 434 -10.81 5.92 -12.28
N GLY A 435 -11.02 6.83 -11.32
CA GLY A 435 -11.61 6.58 -10.00
C GLY A 435 -10.60 6.51 -8.86
N GLN A 436 -9.30 6.40 -9.16
CA GLN A 436 -8.25 6.35 -8.15
C GLN A 436 -7.67 7.75 -7.89
N GLU A 437 -7.54 8.13 -6.62
CA GLU A 437 -7.03 9.43 -6.17
C GLU A 437 -5.58 9.70 -6.62
N ILE A 438 -5.28 10.94 -7.00
CA ILE A 438 -3.95 11.34 -7.50
C ILE A 438 -2.92 11.34 -6.35
N PRO A 439 -1.72 10.72 -6.53
CA PRO A 439 -0.66 10.72 -5.52
C PRO A 439 0.10 12.05 -5.50
N MET A 440 0.98 12.24 -4.53
CA MET A 440 1.50 13.56 -4.15
C MET A 440 2.62 14.11 -5.06
N HIS A 441 2.60 13.85 -6.37
CA HIS A 441 3.59 14.40 -7.31
C HIS A 441 2.93 15.07 -8.52
N ASP A 442 3.37 16.30 -8.83
CA ASP A 442 2.77 17.16 -9.85
C ASP A 442 3.20 16.74 -11.28
N PRO A 443 2.28 16.21 -12.11
CA PRO A 443 2.61 15.82 -13.48
C PRO A 443 2.90 17.01 -14.40
N LYS A 444 2.60 18.26 -14.01
CA LYS A 444 2.99 19.47 -14.74
C LYS A 444 4.49 19.76 -14.59
N LEU A 445 5.12 19.32 -13.51
CA LEU A 445 6.57 19.44 -13.29
C LEU A 445 7.34 18.27 -13.87
N GLN A 446 6.80 17.05 -13.76
CA GLN A 446 7.38 15.82 -14.30
C GLN A 446 6.38 15.11 -15.22
N PRO A 447 6.40 15.42 -16.54
CA PRO A 447 5.49 14.85 -17.55
C PRO A 447 5.42 13.33 -17.64
N GLU A 448 6.42 12.61 -17.15
CA GLU A 448 6.42 11.16 -17.07
C GLU A 448 5.33 10.63 -16.14
N TYR A 449 5.05 11.33 -15.03
CA TYR A 449 3.93 11.00 -14.14
C TYR A 449 2.58 11.13 -14.85
N HIS A 450 2.41 12.06 -15.79
CA HIS A 450 1.17 12.13 -16.57
C HIS A 450 0.91 10.80 -17.28
N ASN A 451 1.95 10.20 -17.86
CA ASN A 451 1.81 8.95 -18.58
C ASN A 451 1.53 7.79 -17.63
N THR A 452 2.26 7.66 -16.51
CA THR A 452 1.99 6.58 -15.54
C THR A 452 0.60 6.74 -14.93
N TYR A 453 0.18 7.96 -14.60
CA TYR A 453 -1.12 8.19 -14.00
C TYR A 453 -2.27 7.86 -14.95
N LYS A 454 -2.11 8.10 -16.25
CA LYS A 454 -3.20 7.93 -17.23
C LYS A 454 -3.21 6.58 -17.93
N LEU A 455 -2.03 6.02 -18.20
CA LEU A 455 -1.88 4.86 -19.09
C LEU A 455 -1.60 3.56 -18.34
N ASP A 456 -1.24 3.64 -17.06
CA ASP A 456 -1.07 2.43 -16.26
C ASP A 456 -2.41 1.71 -16.06
N PRO A 457 -2.46 0.37 -16.10
CA PRO A 457 -3.68 -0.38 -15.79
C PRO A 457 -4.23 -0.11 -14.37
N THR A 458 -3.38 0.34 -13.45
CA THR A 458 -3.76 0.96 -12.17
C THR A 458 -3.52 2.47 -12.23
N PRO A 459 -4.52 3.28 -12.65
CA PRO A 459 -4.34 4.71 -12.86
C PRO A 459 -3.92 5.45 -11.59
N ALA A 460 -3.43 6.67 -11.78
CA ALA A 460 -2.96 7.56 -10.73
C ALA A 460 -1.87 6.91 -9.85
N ARG A 461 -0.86 6.24 -10.42
CA ARG A 461 0.22 5.61 -9.66
C ARG A 461 1.59 6.27 -9.94
N HIS A 462 2.29 6.69 -8.88
CA HIS A 462 3.62 7.31 -8.97
C HIS A 462 4.76 6.29 -8.89
N THR A 463 4.54 5.15 -8.23
CA THR A 463 5.57 4.12 -7.97
C THR A 463 5.99 3.31 -9.21
N LEU A 464 5.42 3.63 -10.37
CA LEU A 464 5.75 3.05 -11.67
C LEU A 464 6.56 3.99 -12.55
N TYR A 465 6.88 5.18 -12.03
CA TYR A 465 7.86 6.08 -12.59
C TYR A 465 9.26 5.75 -12.05
N GLU A 466 10.28 5.89 -12.90
CA GLU A 466 11.69 5.77 -12.53
C GLU A 466 12.41 7.11 -12.78
N ALA A 467 12.89 7.75 -11.71
CA ALA A 467 13.50 9.08 -11.78
C ALA A 467 15.03 9.08 -12.02
N ASN A 468 15.75 7.94 -12.01
CA ASN A 468 17.22 7.94 -12.08
C ASN A 468 17.88 6.68 -12.67
N LYS A 469 19.15 6.81 -13.10
CA LYS A 469 20.02 5.85 -13.85
C LYS A 469 19.99 4.37 -13.40
N ARG A 470 20.46 3.49 -14.30
CA ARG A 470 19.70 2.38 -14.92
C ARG A 470 20.38 1.06 -14.51
N PHE A 471 19.60 0.01 -14.25
CA PHE A 471 20.03 -1.37 -14.46
C PHE A 471 19.29 -1.91 -15.70
N GLY A 472 20.00 -2.22 -16.78
CA GLY A 472 19.41 -2.74 -18.03
C GLY A 472 19.34 -1.74 -19.20
N LYS A 473 18.77 -2.18 -20.34
CA LYS A 473 18.65 -1.40 -21.59
C LYS A 473 17.34 -0.60 -21.65
N ILE A 474 17.11 0.29 -20.68
CA ILE A 474 15.97 1.23 -20.76
C ILE A 474 16.31 2.30 -21.82
N PRO A 475 15.47 2.55 -22.83
CA PRO A 475 15.69 3.62 -23.81
C PRO A 475 15.84 4.99 -23.12
N PRO A 476 16.62 5.93 -23.67
CA PRO A 476 16.75 7.26 -23.05
C PRO A 476 15.46 8.06 -23.13
N ALA A 477 15.19 8.83 -22.06
CA ALA A 477 14.15 9.85 -22.07
C ALA A 477 14.49 10.93 -23.13
N PRO A 478 13.48 11.57 -23.76
CA PRO A 478 13.71 12.74 -24.61
C PRO A 478 14.43 13.85 -23.83
N THR A 479 15.34 14.55 -24.50
CA THR A 479 16.14 15.62 -23.88
C THR A 479 15.30 16.83 -23.46
N ASN A 480 14.19 17.08 -24.16
CA ASN A 480 13.24 18.13 -23.81
C ASN A 480 12.11 17.53 -22.96
N ASN A 481 12.06 17.88 -21.67
CA ASN A 481 11.00 17.44 -20.76
C ASN A 481 9.59 17.93 -21.18
N ARG A 482 9.49 18.97 -22.03
CA ARG A 482 8.21 19.48 -22.55
C ARG A 482 7.79 18.87 -23.89
N ASP A 483 8.62 18.04 -24.51
CA ASP A 483 8.24 17.29 -25.71
C ASP A 483 7.62 15.96 -25.31
N TYR A 484 6.32 15.81 -25.53
CA TYR A 484 5.55 14.60 -25.17
C TYR A 484 5.61 13.49 -26.24
N ALA A 485 6.13 13.77 -27.44
CA ALA A 485 6.23 12.79 -28.51
C ALA A 485 7.35 11.77 -28.24
N ASN A 486 7.22 10.57 -28.84
CA ASN A 486 8.26 9.53 -28.85
C ASN A 486 8.74 9.05 -27.45
N ARG A 487 7.94 9.23 -26.40
CA ARG A 487 8.23 8.77 -25.03
C ARG A 487 7.89 7.31 -24.75
N GLY A 488 7.15 6.66 -25.65
CA GLY A 488 6.58 5.32 -25.45
C GLY A 488 7.62 4.26 -25.08
N GLU A 489 8.71 4.17 -25.84
CA GLU A 489 9.76 3.16 -25.60
C GLU A 489 10.50 3.37 -24.28
N HIS A 490 10.80 4.63 -23.92
CA HIS A 490 11.41 4.95 -22.63
C HIS A 490 10.47 4.57 -21.48
N HIS A 491 9.21 5.00 -21.56
CA HIS A 491 8.22 4.73 -20.53
C HIS A 491 7.97 3.23 -20.37
N LYS A 492 7.83 2.48 -21.48
CA LYS A 492 7.71 1.03 -21.44
C LYS A 492 8.88 0.39 -20.69
N GLY A 493 10.11 0.76 -21.03
CA GLY A 493 11.30 0.21 -20.36
C GLY A 493 11.37 0.55 -18.86
N ALA A 494 11.02 1.79 -18.47
CA ALA A 494 10.95 2.22 -17.08
C ALA A 494 9.86 1.46 -16.30
N LEU A 495 8.68 1.32 -16.89
CA LEU A 495 7.55 0.59 -16.31
C LEU A 495 7.87 -0.89 -16.10
N GLU A 496 8.43 -1.55 -17.11
CA GLU A 496 8.85 -2.96 -17.04
C GLU A 496 9.91 -3.16 -15.94
N TYR A 497 10.87 -2.24 -15.83
CA TYR A 497 11.86 -2.26 -14.75
C TYR A 497 11.21 -2.11 -13.37
N MET A 498 10.32 -1.13 -13.19
CA MET A 498 9.65 -0.90 -11.91
C MET A 498 8.74 -2.06 -11.51
N HIS A 499 8.07 -2.73 -12.47
CA HIS A 499 7.33 -3.96 -12.19
C HIS A 499 8.24 -5.07 -11.66
N MET A 500 9.46 -5.21 -12.18
CA MET A 500 10.42 -6.19 -11.66
C MET A 500 10.95 -5.82 -10.28
N VAL A 501 11.29 -4.54 -10.05
CA VAL A 501 11.84 -4.07 -8.77
C VAL A 501 10.81 -4.15 -7.65
N ASN A 502 9.55 -3.87 -7.97
CA ASN A 502 8.46 -3.89 -7.00
C ASN A 502 7.84 -5.28 -6.81
N ALA A 503 8.14 -6.29 -7.64
CA ALA A 503 7.49 -7.61 -7.59
C ALA A 503 7.95 -8.52 -6.44
#